data_AF-A0A2T4CTU8-F1
#
_entry.id   AF-A0A2T4CTU8-F1
#
_cell.length_a   1.000
_cell.length_b   1.000
_cell.length_c   1.000
_cell.angle_alpha   90.00
_cell.angle_beta   90.00
_cell.angle_gamma   90.00
#
_symmetry.space_group_name_H-M   'P 1'
#
loop_
_entity.id
_entity.type
_entity.pdbx_description
1 polymer ?
#
loop_
_entity_poly.entity_id
_entity_poly.type
_entity_poly.pdbx_seq_one_letter_code
_entity_poly.pdbx_strand_id
1 'polypeptide(L)'
;MKQWIVVLIVLVIGVAGYGWWFDAPEGPAISTAQVAQPVVQEEQPTLAEPKSVESPKPPAQELDLTPFIDLQGSELGIALVRYTPNFSERIDLLLALIEEKHLGINEPLEWMVGNESYTPIWMAFEISRGTMTTAQFQRFLDLGATLQRNDYNENVIGFVMNKDILTTWYDEAGLGPEDHQGMFDQALFRGNPELAELVWEDKGGRFDQVQLSESKVQRYLRNYRNAKPANTDNLLESLKTFEYGDSMLEAFIAHQRGSIARIEMLKEYGDLILAERNDLDNAKDLERSNLVSMEEVLAEARQYFAEQAKAAN
;
A
#
# COMPACT_ATOMS: atom_id res chain seq x y z
N MET A 1 -13.79 35.66 -1.32
CA MET A 1 -14.72 34.63 -1.82
C MET A 1 -14.06 33.62 -2.79
N LYS A 2 -12.77 33.28 -2.63
CA LYS A 2 -12.05 32.32 -3.51
C LYS A 2 -11.43 31.12 -2.77
N GLN A 3 -11.41 31.13 -1.43
CA GLN A 3 -10.79 30.06 -0.63
C GLN A 3 -11.75 28.90 -0.27
N TRP A 4 -13.08 29.09 -0.38
CA TRP A 4 -14.06 28.08 0.03
C TRP A 4 -14.39 27.03 -1.04
N ILE A 5 -14.03 27.28 -2.30
CA ILE A 5 -14.19 26.29 -3.40
C ILE A 5 -13.01 25.30 -3.42
N VAL A 6 -11.84 25.71 -2.89
CA VAL A 6 -10.58 24.93 -2.89
C VAL A 6 -10.62 23.77 -1.89
N VAL A 7 -11.25 23.99 -0.73
CA VAL A 7 -11.49 22.93 0.27
C VAL A 7 -12.46 21.87 -0.26
N LEU A 8 -13.37 22.24 -1.17
CA LEU A 8 -14.37 21.33 -1.74
C LEU A 8 -13.79 20.42 -2.83
N ILE A 9 -12.66 20.73 -3.47
CA ILE A 9 -12.02 19.82 -4.44
C ILE A 9 -11.06 18.86 -3.72
N VAL A 10 -10.35 19.33 -2.68
CA VAL A 10 -9.60 18.45 -1.77
C VAL A 10 -10.55 17.55 -0.96
N LEU A 11 -11.75 18.03 -0.59
CA LEU A 11 -12.80 17.15 -0.07
C LEU A 11 -13.53 16.38 -1.17
N VAL A 12 -13.70 16.77 -2.44
CA VAL A 12 -14.44 15.91 -3.39
C VAL A 12 -13.54 14.82 -3.99
N ILE A 13 -12.27 15.11 -4.21
CA ILE A 13 -11.25 14.12 -4.62
C ILE A 13 -10.78 13.32 -3.40
N GLY A 14 -10.68 13.98 -2.24
CA GLY A 14 -10.38 13.34 -0.96
C GLY A 14 -11.55 12.64 -0.28
N VAL A 15 -12.84 12.95 -0.53
CA VAL A 15 -14.05 12.29 0.07
C VAL A 15 -14.70 11.30 -0.88
N ALA A 16 -14.62 11.48 -2.20
CA ALA A 16 -14.89 10.37 -3.11
C ALA A 16 -13.84 9.27 -2.96
N GLY A 17 -12.61 9.60 -2.51
CA GLY A 17 -11.63 8.66 -1.98
C GLY A 17 -11.91 8.26 -0.52
N TYR A 18 -12.06 9.19 0.41
CA TYR A 18 -12.13 8.90 1.86
C TYR A 18 -13.33 8.02 2.23
N GLY A 19 -14.49 8.23 1.62
CA GLY A 19 -15.66 7.37 1.84
C GLY A 19 -15.49 5.94 1.31
N TRP A 20 -14.44 5.70 0.51
CA TRP A 20 -14.06 4.38 -0.01
C TRP A 20 -12.89 3.75 0.76
N TRP A 21 -12.20 4.52 1.61
CA TRP A 21 -10.95 4.10 2.26
C TRP A 21 -11.13 3.57 3.69
N PHE A 22 -12.20 3.93 4.41
CA PHE A 22 -12.46 3.48 5.78
C PHE A 22 -13.95 3.25 6.05
N ASP A 23 -14.48 2.11 5.63
CA ASP A 23 -15.58 1.47 6.36
C ASP A 23 -14.98 0.23 7.04
N ALA A 24 -14.93 0.28 8.36
CA ALA A 24 -14.40 -0.79 9.20
C ALA A 24 -15.08 -2.13 8.88
N PRO A 25 -14.37 -3.27 8.91
CA PRO A 25 -15.04 -4.56 8.89
C PRO A 25 -16.01 -4.63 10.08
N GLU A 26 -17.28 -4.93 9.81
CA GLU A 26 -18.24 -5.32 10.84
C GLU A 26 -17.80 -6.68 11.40
N GLY A 27 -16.86 -6.64 12.36
CA GLY A 27 -16.44 -7.83 13.10
C GLY A 27 -17.53 -8.25 14.10
N PRO A 28 -17.74 -9.56 14.30
CA PRO A 28 -18.61 -10.03 15.37
C PRO A 28 -18.01 -9.66 16.74
N ALA A 29 -18.85 -9.21 17.67
CA ALA A 29 -18.42 -8.95 19.04
C ALA A 29 -17.90 -10.25 19.69
N ILE A 30 -16.61 -10.32 20.02
CA ILE A 30 -16.04 -11.46 20.75
C ILE A 30 -15.80 -11.12 22.21
N SER A 31 -16.40 -11.99 23.02
CA SER A 31 -16.36 -12.08 24.47
C SER A 31 -14.94 -12.31 24.99
N THR A 32 -14.54 -11.52 25.98
CA THR A 32 -13.29 -11.67 26.72
C THR A 32 -13.37 -12.86 27.67
N ALA A 33 -12.68 -13.95 27.34
CA ALA A 33 -12.33 -14.99 28.30
C ALA A 33 -10.80 -15.05 28.42
N GLN A 34 -10.27 -14.40 29.45
CA GLN A 34 -8.89 -14.54 29.90
C GLN A 34 -8.66 -15.96 30.41
N VAL A 35 -7.71 -16.69 29.82
CA VAL A 35 -7.13 -17.88 30.43
C VAL A 35 -5.63 -17.65 30.55
N ALA A 36 -5.18 -17.46 31.79
CA ALA A 36 -3.78 -17.38 32.16
C ALA A 36 -3.14 -18.78 32.10
N GLN A 37 -1.95 -18.90 31.51
CA GLN A 37 -1.06 -20.06 31.69
C GLN A 37 0.43 -19.65 31.67
N PRO A 38 1.31 -20.48 32.27
CA PRO A 38 2.44 -20.04 33.09
C PRO A 38 3.80 -20.06 32.38
N VAL A 39 4.74 -19.32 32.98
CA VAL A 39 6.16 -19.27 32.64
C VAL A 39 6.82 -20.64 32.84
N VAL A 40 7.50 -21.15 31.80
CA VAL A 40 8.54 -22.19 31.92
C VAL A 40 9.77 -21.72 31.15
N GLN A 41 10.88 -21.52 31.88
CA GLN A 41 12.22 -21.32 31.34
C GLN A 41 12.80 -22.66 30.90
N GLU A 42 13.37 -22.72 29.69
CA GLU A 42 14.32 -23.77 29.31
C GLU A 42 15.57 -23.16 28.66
N GLU A 43 16.70 -23.78 28.99
CA GLU A 43 18.08 -23.33 28.79
C GLU A 43 18.55 -23.43 27.33
N GLN A 44 19.47 -22.51 27.01
CA GLN A 44 20.15 -22.31 25.74
C GLN A 44 21.22 -23.38 25.47
N PRO A 45 21.35 -23.89 24.22
CA PRO A 45 22.62 -24.39 23.71
C PRO A 45 23.19 -23.46 22.64
N THR A 46 24.43 -23.03 22.85
CA THR A 46 25.25 -22.21 21.96
C THR A 46 25.52 -22.90 20.62
N LEU A 47 25.20 -22.25 19.50
CA LEU A 47 25.62 -22.65 18.15
C LEU A 47 26.35 -21.49 17.46
N ALA A 48 27.42 -21.84 16.76
CA ALA A 48 28.48 -20.97 16.25
C ALA A 48 28.02 -19.99 15.16
N GLU A 49 28.63 -18.79 15.16
CA GLU A 49 28.50 -17.75 14.13
C GLU A 49 28.85 -18.26 12.72
N PRO A 50 27.98 -18.07 11.72
CA PRO A 50 28.38 -18.07 10.32
C PRO A 50 29.00 -16.71 9.97
N LYS A 51 30.17 -16.75 9.33
CA LYS A 51 30.85 -15.56 8.79
C LYS A 51 29.94 -14.83 7.80
N SER A 52 29.65 -13.57 8.12
CA SER A 52 28.99 -12.61 7.24
C SER A 52 29.80 -12.45 5.94
N VAL A 53 29.15 -12.75 4.81
CA VAL A 53 29.62 -12.36 3.49
C VAL A 53 28.97 -11.01 3.21
N GLU A 54 29.76 -9.95 3.36
CA GLU A 54 29.36 -8.57 3.12
C GLU A 54 29.01 -8.40 1.62
N SER A 55 27.71 -8.28 1.34
CA SER A 55 27.23 -7.95 0.00
C SER A 55 27.65 -6.52 -0.36
N PRO A 56 28.04 -6.23 -1.62
CA PRO A 56 28.53 -4.91 -2.00
C PRO A 56 27.40 -3.87 -1.87
N LYS A 57 27.58 -2.89 -0.98
CA LYS A 57 26.72 -1.70 -0.88
C LYS A 57 26.82 -0.92 -2.21
N PRO A 58 25.70 -0.67 -2.92
CA PRO A 58 25.71 0.21 -4.09
C PRO A 58 26.20 1.62 -3.70
N PRO A 59 26.78 2.39 -4.63
CA PRO A 59 27.28 3.73 -4.32
C PRO A 59 26.12 4.61 -3.81
N ALA A 60 26.25 5.06 -2.55
CA ALA A 60 25.27 5.91 -1.89
C ALA A 60 25.26 7.27 -2.59
N GLN A 61 24.16 7.57 -3.28
CA GLN A 61 23.73 8.95 -3.43
C GLN A 61 23.49 9.46 -2.01
N GLU A 62 24.23 10.48 -1.58
CA GLU A 62 24.12 11.00 -0.21
C GLU A 62 22.73 11.63 -0.07
N LEU A 63 21.83 10.92 0.63
CA LEU A 63 20.46 11.35 0.85
C LEU A 63 20.48 12.47 1.90
N ASP A 64 19.84 13.61 1.61
CA ASP A 64 19.70 14.69 2.59
C ASP A 64 18.60 14.35 3.61
N LEU A 65 19.01 13.96 4.81
CA LEU A 65 18.09 13.61 5.89
C LEU A 65 17.61 14.81 6.71
N THR A 66 18.23 15.99 6.55
CA THR A 66 17.99 17.18 7.37
C THR A 66 16.50 17.56 7.50
N PRO A 67 15.67 17.46 6.44
CA PRO A 67 14.25 17.80 6.54
C PRO A 67 13.41 16.85 7.42
N PHE A 68 13.94 15.67 7.78
CA PHE A 68 13.16 14.57 8.35
C PHE A 68 13.57 14.17 9.78
N ILE A 69 14.76 14.57 10.24
CA ILE A 69 15.39 14.07 11.49
C ILE A 69 14.50 14.20 12.73
N ASP A 70 13.70 15.26 12.83
CA ASP A 70 12.86 15.54 14.00
C ASP A 70 11.37 15.17 13.79
N LEU A 71 11.03 14.56 12.65
CA LEU A 71 9.64 14.24 12.31
C LEU A 71 9.27 12.81 12.73
N GLN A 72 8.02 12.63 13.17
CA GLN A 72 7.45 11.33 13.52
C GLN A 72 6.03 11.17 12.97
N GLY A 73 5.52 9.93 12.98
CA GLY A 73 4.15 9.61 12.62
C GLY A 73 3.71 10.18 11.27
N SER A 74 2.51 10.78 11.27
CA SER A 74 1.93 11.42 10.07
C SER A 74 2.76 12.59 9.53
N GLU A 75 3.50 13.33 10.36
CA GLU A 75 4.34 14.45 9.91
C GLU A 75 5.51 13.94 9.06
N LEU A 76 6.16 12.85 9.49
CA LEU A 76 7.19 12.18 8.72
C LEU A 76 6.64 11.63 7.40
N GLY A 77 5.48 10.96 7.44
CA GLY A 77 4.84 10.44 6.24
C GLY A 77 4.50 11.54 5.23
N ILE A 78 3.94 12.66 5.69
CA ILE A 78 3.66 13.83 4.86
C ILE A 78 4.94 14.41 4.28
N ALA A 79 5.99 14.57 5.09
CA ALA A 79 7.27 15.10 4.63
C ALA A 79 7.93 14.21 3.57
N LEU A 80 7.94 12.89 3.74
CA LEU A 80 8.45 11.94 2.76
C LEU A 80 7.70 12.05 1.42
N VAL A 81 6.38 12.20 1.46
CA VAL A 81 5.58 12.44 0.25
C VAL A 81 5.90 13.81 -0.38
N ARG A 82 6.08 14.83 0.45
CA ARG A 82 6.29 16.23 0.04
C ARG A 82 7.68 16.47 -0.57
N TYR A 83 8.73 15.96 0.04
CA TYR A 83 10.11 16.26 -0.35
C TYR A 83 10.72 15.21 -1.27
N THR A 84 10.07 14.05 -1.42
CA THR A 84 10.60 12.94 -2.21
C THR A 84 9.51 12.39 -3.14
N PRO A 85 9.38 12.90 -4.37
CA PRO A 85 8.36 12.44 -5.31
C PRO A 85 8.50 10.94 -5.67
N ASN A 86 9.73 10.43 -5.70
CA ASN A 86 10.01 9.05 -6.05
C ASN A 86 9.64 8.08 -4.91
N PHE A 87 8.70 7.17 -5.16
CA PHE A 87 8.24 6.18 -4.18
C PHE A 87 9.35 5.27 -3.63
N SER A 88 10.31 4.85 -4.46
CA SER A 88 11.44 4.01 -4.01
C SER A 88 12.39 4.80 -3.11
N GLU A 89 12.69 6.05 -3.48
CA GLU A 89 13.60 6.90 -2.71
C GLU A 89 13.03 7.23 -1.33
N ARG A 90 11.70 7.32 -1.18
CA ARG A 90 11.05 7.44 0.14
C ARG A 90 11.43 6.30 1.09
N ILE A 91 11.57 5.09 0.55
CA ILE A 91 11.94 3.90 1.33
C ILE A 91 13.40 3.96 1.71
N ASP A 92 14.26 4.39 0.78
CA ASP A 92 15.69 4.54 1.07
C ASP A 92 15.95 5.63 2.12
N LEU A 93 15.19 6.73 2.10
CA LEU A 93 15.22 7.77 3.14
C LEU A 93 14.74 7.25 4.50
N LEU A 94 13.63 6.51 4.53
CA LEU A 94 13.11 5.93 5.76
C LEU A 94 14.10 4.92 6.37
N LEU A 95 14.73 4.09 5.53
CA LEU A 95 15.79 3.17 5.96
C LEU A 95 17.01 3.94 6.49
N ALA A 96 17.43 5.02 5.82
CA ALA A 96 18.56 5.83 6.25
C ALA A 96 18.30 6.49 7.63
N LEU A 97 17.09 6.99 7.88
CA LEU A 97 16.70 7.53 9.20
C LEU A 97 16.83 6.47 10.31
N ILE A 98 16.53 5.21 10.00
CA ILE A 98 16.68 4.10 10.95
C ILE A 98 18.15 3.72 11.14
N GLU A 99 18.91 3.60 10.05
CA GLU A 99 20.34 3.28 10.07
C GLU A 99 21.16 4.32 10.87
N GLU A 100 20.79 5.60 10.75
CA GLU A 100 21.39 6.72 11.49
C GLU A 100 20.80 6.93 12.89
N LYS A 101 19.85 6.08 13.31
CA LYS A 101 19.21 6.08 14.64
C LYS A 101 18.40 7.35 14.94
N HIS A 102 17.92 8.04 13.91
CA HIS A 102 16.91 9.09 14.04
C HIS A 102 15.50 8.51 14.24
N LEU A 103 15.29 7.25 13.85
CA LEU A 103 14.04 6.52 14.02
C LEU A 103 14.28 5.08 14.51
N GLY A 104 13.53 4.60 15.49
CA GLY A 104 13.61 3.20 15.90
C GLY A 104 12.91 2.25 14.91
N ILE A 105 13.57 1.14 14.54
CA ILE A 105 13.06 0.16 13.54
C ILE A 105 11.66 -0.41 13.85
N ASN A 106 11.31 -0.53 15.13
CA ASN A 106 10.00 -1.00 15.62
C ASN A 106 9.33 0.04 16.52
N GLU A 107 9.80 1.29 16.48
CA GLU A 107 9.21 2.37 17.27
C GLU A 107 7.79 2.65 16.74
N PRO A 108 6.76 2.66 17.59
CA PRO A 108 5.43 3.09 17.21
C PRO A 108 5.46 4.55 16.77
N LEU A 109 5.32 4.76 15.47
CA LEU A 109 5.25 6.09 14.84
C LEU A 109 3.90 6.75 15.12
N GLU A 110 2.84 5.96 15.26
CA GLU A 110 1.52 6.39 15.74
C GLU A 110 0.81 5.21 16.41
N TRP A 111 0.05 5.48 17.48
CA TRP A 111 -0.78 4.48 18.13
C TRP A 111 -2.17 4.50 17.52
N MET A 112 -2.55 3.38 16.91
CA MET A 112 -3.90 3.20 16.37
C MET A 112 -4.86 2.76 17.49
N VAL A 113 -6.16 2.96 17.26
CA VAL A 113 -7.20 2.45 18.17
C VAL A 113 -7.02 0.93 18.31
N GLY A 114 -6.79 0.45 19.53
CA GLY A 114 -6.59 -0.99 19.81
C GLY A 114 -5.19 -1.40 20.29
N ASN A 115 -4.29 -0.47 20.61
CA ASN A 115 -2.90 -0.73 21.03
C ASN A 115 -1.99 -1.37 19.96
N GLU A 116 -2.36 -1.24 18.68
CA GLU A 116 -1.52 -1.70 17.58
C GLU A 116 -0.67 -0.54 17.05
N SER A 117 0.61 -0.80 16.83
CA SER A 117 1.59 0.22 16.48
C SER A 117 1.80 0.31 14.97
N TYR A 118 1.62 1.52 14.42
CA TYR A 118 2.10 1.87 13.08
C TYR A 118 3.64 1.91 13.12
N THR A 119 4.32 0.97 12.47
CA THR A 119 5.79 0.85 12.49
C THR A 119 6.42 1.42 11.22
N PRO A 120 7.75 1.68 11.19
CA PRO A 120 8.42 2.15 9.99
C PRO A 120 8.26 1.23 8.78
N ILE A 121 8.32 -0.10 8.97
CA ILE A 121 8.08 -1.03 7.85
C ILE A 121 6.64 -0.97 7.34
N TRP A 122 5.67 -0.72 8.22
CA TRP A 122 4.29 -0.47 7.83
C TRP A 122 4.20 0.79 6.96
N MET A 123 4.82 1.90 7.42
CA MET A 123 4.89 3.14 6.65
C MET A 123 5.51 2.91 5.28
N ALA A 124 6.60 2.13 5.21
CA ALA A 124 7.27 1.79 3.95
C ALA A 124 6.31 1.12 2.94
N PHE A 125 5.49 0.17 3.39
CA PHE A 125 4.48 -0.45 2.53
C PHE A 125 3.46 0.56 2.01
N GLU A 126 2.97 1.45 2.86
CA GLU A 126 1.99 2.47 2.44
C GLU A 126 2.60 3.48 1.45
N ILE A 127 3.75 4.06 1.79
CA ILE A 127 4.35 5.15 1.00
C ILE A 127 5.03 4.63 -0.28
N SER A 128 5.43 3.36 -0.34
CA SER A 128 5.99 2.75 -1.56
C SER A 128 4.94 2.52 -2.64
N ARG A 129 3.66 2.41 -2.27
CA ARG A 129 2.56 2.09 -3.21
C ARG A 129 2.87 0.89 -4.12
N GLY A 130 3.48 -0.15 -3.54
CA GLY A 130 3.82 -1.39 -4.23
C GLY A 130 5.15 -1.37 -4.99
N THR A 131 5.95 -0.30 -4.89
CA THR A 131 7.26 -0.21 -5.56
C THR A 131 8.44 -0.71 -4.72
N MET A 132 8.21 -1.11 -3.46
CA MET A 132 9.29 -1.59 -2.60
C MET A 132 9.93 -2.84 -3.18
N THR A 133 11.27 -2.81 -3.25
CA THR A 133 12.06 -3.94 -3.75
C THR A 133 12.35 -4.96 -2.65
N THR A 134 12.63 -6.20 -3.05
CA THR A 134 13.04 -7.26 -2.12
C THR A 134 14.31 -6.88 -1.34
N ALA A 135 15.23 -6.14 -1.96
CA ALA A 135 16.44 -5.65 -1.29
C ALA A 135 16.13 -4.61 -0.20
N GLN A 136 15.21 -3.67 -0.44
CA GLN A 136 14.78 -2.71 0.58
C GLN A 136 14.04 -3.40 1.71
N PHE A 137 13.16 -4.34 1.39
CA PHE A 137 12.47 -5.14 2.40
C PHE A 137 13.44 -5.95 3.27
N GLN A 138 14.42 -6.62 2.65
CA GLN A 138 15.45 -7.36 3.39
C GLN A 138 16.25 -6.44 4.33
N ARG A 139 16.56 -5.20 3.92
CA ARG A 139 17.21 -4.22 4.80
C ARG A 139 16.39 -3.94 6.06
N PHE A 140 15.07 -3.83 5.97
CA PHE A 140 14.23 -3.71 7.17
C PHE A 140 14.36 -4.92 8.08
N LEU A 141 14.34 -6.14 7.53
CA LEU A 141 14.48 -7.37 8.29
C LEU A 141 15.86 -7.48 8.95
N ASP A 142 16.92 -7.14 8.23
CA ASP A 142 18.30 -7.13 8.73
C ASP A 142 18.50 -6.14 9.88
N LEU A 143 17.75 -5.03 9.86
CA LEU A 143 17.70 -4.04 10.94
C LEU A 143 16.82 -4.48 12.13
N GLY A 144 16.13 -5.63 12.01
CA GLY A 144 15.32 -6.22 13.07
C GLY A 144 13.85 -5.81 13.05
N ALA A 145 13.29 -5.44 11.89
CA ALA A 145 11.85 -5.19 11.77
C ALA A 145 11.04 -6.43 12.16
N THR A 146 10.06 -6.26 13.04
CA THR A 146 9.13 -7.33 13.41
C THR A 146 7.93 -7.34 12.49
N LEU A 147 7.68 -8.48 11.85
CA LEU A 147 6.43 -8.73 11.13
C LEU A 147 5.46 -9.40 12.11
N GLN A 148 4.32 -8.76 12.35
CA GLN A 148 3.32 -9.28 13.29
C GLN A 148 2.09 -9.77 12.54
N ARG A 149 1.48 -10.84 13.04
CA ARG A 149 0.15 -11.27 12.65
C ARG A 149 -0.89 -10.50 13.46
N ASN A 150 -1.50 -9.48 12.83
CA ASN A 150 -2.61 -8.72 13.37
C ASN A 150 -3.45 -8.14 12.23
N ASP A 151 -4.70 -7.77 12.53
CA ASP A 151 -5.68 -7.27 11.56
C ASP A 151 -5.16 -6.03 10.80
N TYR A 152 -4.29 -5.22 11.41
CA TYR A 152 -3.76 -4.02 10.77
C TYR A 152 -2.65 -4.32 9.74
N ASN A 153 -1.81 -5.31 10.01
CA ASN A 153 -0.81 -5.80 9.08
C ASN A 153 -1.46 -6.55 7.91
N GLU A 154 -2.58 -7.23 8.13
CA GLU A 154 -3.39 -7.78 7.04
C GLU A 154 -3.93 -6.70 6.10
N ASN A 155 -4.26 -5.51 6.61
CA ASN A 155 -4.72 -4.41 5.74
C ASN A 155 -3.61 -3.84 4.86
N VAL A 156 -2.36 -3.83 5.35
CA VAL A 156 -1.24 -3.24 4.62
C VAL A 156 -0.57 -4.22 3.65
N ILE A 157 -0.69 -5.53 3.90
CA ILE A 157 -0.14 -6.56 2.99
C ILE A 157 -0.72 -6.44 1.57
N GLY A 158 -1.96 -5.96 1.46
CA GLY A 158 -2.58 -5.68 0.16
C GLY A 158 -1.89 -4.59 -0.66
N PHE A 159 -1.04 -3.72 -0.06
CA PHE A 159 -0.22 -2.76 -0.80
C PHE A 159 1.05 -3.37 -1.40
N VAL A 160 1.44 -4.58 -0.98
CA VAL A 160 2.68 -5.22 -1.40
C VAL A 160 2.48 -5.93 -2.73
N MET A 161 2.97 -5.34 -3.82
CA MET A 161 2.82 -5.87 -5.18
C MET A 161 4.03 -6.72 -5.63
N ASN A 162 4.70 -7.38 -4.68
CA ASN A 162 5.88 -8.19 -4.93
C ASN A 162 5.73 -9.54 -4.21
N LYS A 163 5.65 -10.61 -5.02
CA LYS A 163 5.38 -11.97 -4.55
C LYS A 163 6.45 -12.51 -3.59
N ASP A 164 7.72 -12.17 -3.77
CA ASP A 164 8.81 -12.62 -2.89
C ASP A 164 8.68 -12.00 -1.49
N ILE A 165 8.35 -10.70 -1.44
CA ILE A 165 8.12 -9.98 -0.18
C ILE A 165 6.89 -10.56 0.52
N LEU A 166 5.79 -10.76 -0.23
CA LEU A 166 4.56 -11.36 0.29
C LEU A 166 4.80 -12.77 0.86
N THR A 167 5.57 -13.60 0.16
CA THR A 167 5.91 -14.96 0.60
C THR A 167 6.72 -14.94 1.88
N THR A 168 7.76 -14.10 1.92
CA THR A 168 8.62 -13.96 3.11
C THR A 168 7.79 -13.46 4.29
N TRP A 169 6.93 -12.45 4.09
CA TRP A 169 6.06 -11.97 5.15
C TRP A 169 5.13 -13.07 5.65
N TYR A 170 4.42 -13.76 4.75
CA TYR A 170 3.53 -14.85 5.14
C TYR A 170 4.20 -15.85 6.08
N ASP A 171 5.43 -16.26 5.74
CA ASP A 171 6.18 -17.25 6.51
C ASP A 171 6.70 -16.67 7.84
N GLU A 172 7.27 -15.47 7.84
CA GLU A 172 7.87 -14.84 9.03
C GLU A 172 6.83 -14.34 10.06
N ALA A 173 5.67 -13.87 9.60
CA ALA A 173 4.58 -13.48 10.50
C ALA A 173 3.78 -14.68 11.04
N GLY A 174 4.04 -15.90 10.53
CA GLY A 174 3.33 -17.11 10.92
C GLY A 174 1.85 -17.09 10.51
N LEU A 175 1.57 -16.63 9.28
CA LEU A 175 0.23 -16.67 8.69
C LEU A 175 -0.14 -18.10 8.28
N GLY A 176 -1.43 -18.42 8.40
CA GLY A 176 -1.97 -19.77 8.17
C GLY A 176 -3.27 -19.77 7.36
N PRO A 177 -3.82 -20.96 7.08
CA PRO A 177 -5.12 -21.14 6.40
C PRO A 177 -6.25 -20.30 6.99
N GLU A 178 -6.23 -20.05 8.29
CA GLU A 178 -7.22 -19.23 8.99
C GLU A 178 -7.18 -17.75 8.59
N ASP A 179 -6.07 -17.27 8.02
CA ASP A 179 -5.89 -15.88 7.57
C ASP A 179 -6.18 -15.72 6.07
N HIS A 180 -6.25 -16.82 5.31
CA HIS A 180 -6.34 -16.79 3.85
C HIS A 180 -7.54 -16.01 3.34
N GLN A 181 -8.71 -16.15 3.97
CA GLN A 181 -9.90 -15.42 3.54
C GLN A 181 -9.72 -13.90 3.72
N GLY A 182 -9.12 -13.47 4.83
CA GLY A 182 -8.80 -12.07 5.09
C GLY A 182 -7.81 -11.52 4.06
N MET A 183 -6.72 -12.26 3.81
CA MET A 183 -5.72 -11.88 2.81
C MET A 183 -6.30 -11.84 1.39
N PHE A 184 -7.13 -12.80 1.01
CA PHE A 184 -7.77 -12.83 -0.32
C PHE A 184 -8.77 -11.69 -0.50
N ASP A 185 -9.49 -11.33 0.55
CA ASP A 185 -10.36 -10.16 0.56
C ASP A 185 -9.57 -8.85 0.43
N GLN A 186 -8.39 -8.76 1.05
CA GLN A 186 -7.48 -7.62 0.91
C GLN A 186 -6.88 -7.55 -0.49
N ALA A 187 -6.56 -8.70 -1.08
CA ALA A 187 -6.13 -8.80 -2.46
C ALA A 187 -7.19 -8.19 -3.40
N LEU A 188 -8.45 -8.56 -3.24
CA LEU A 188 -9.56 -7.96 -3.99
C LEU A 188 -9.71 -6.46 -3.70
N PHE A 189 -9.67 -6.07 -2.42
CA PHE A 189 -9.85 -4.67 -2.02
C PHE A 189 -8.81 -3.76 -2.66
N ARG A 190 -7.53 -4.17 -2.64
CA ARG A 190 -6.42 -3.39 -3.19
C ARG A 190 -6.19 -3.61 -4.69
N GLY A 191 -6.79 -4.64 -5.27
CA GLY A 191 -6.49 -5.03 -6.66
C GLY A 191 -5.07 -5.57 -6.79
N ASN A 192 -4.71 -6.50 -5.91
CA ASN A 192 -3.39 -7.10 -5.79
C ASN A 192 -3.42 -8.56 -6.27
N PRO A 193 -3.12 -8.82 -7.55
CA PRO A 193 -3.18 -10.17 -8.11
C PRO A 193 -2.07 -11.07 -7.53
N GLU A 194 -0.91 -10.52 -7.17
CA GLU A 194 0.20 -11.29 -6.58
C GLU A 194 -0.18 -11.87 -5.23
N LEU A 195 -0.88 -11.10 -4.39
CA LEU A 195 -1.42 -11.58 -3.12
C LEU A 195 -2.53 -12.62 -3.35
N ALA A 196 -3.38 -12.41 -4.35
CA ALA A 196 -4.44 -13.35 -4.68
C ALA A 196 -3.87 -14.70 -5.13
N GLU A 197 -2.88 -14.68 -6.02
CA GLU A 197 -2.19 -15.87 -6.52
C GLU A 197 -1.45 -16.60 -5.40
N LEU A 198 -0.69 -15.87 -4.57
CA LEU A 198 0.00 -16.45 -3.41
C LEU A 198 -0.98 -17.20 -2.50
N VAL A 199 -2.11 -16.57 -2.13
CA VAL A 199 -3.08 -17.18 -1.22
C VAL A 199 -3.80 -18.35 -1.89
N TRP A 200 -4.31 -18.14 -3.10
CA TRP A 200 -5.18 -19.10 -3.79
C TRP A 200 -4.44 -20.35 -4.25
N GLU A 201 -3.28 -20.17 -4.91
CA GLU A 201 -2.53 -21.25 -5.54
C GLU A 201 -1.41 -21.76 -4.62
N ASP A 202 -0.50 -20.88 -4.17
CA ASP A 202 0.74 -21.31 -3.53
C ASP A 202 0.55 -21.76 -2.07
N LYS A 203 -0.27 -21.03 -1.31
CA LYS A 203 -0.57 -21.34 0.09
C LYS A 203 -1.81 -22.24 0.26
N GLY A 204 -2.49 -22.58 -0.85
CA GLY A 204 -3.51 -23.62 -0.88
C GLY A 204 -4.94 -23.16 -0.60
N GLY A 205 -5.22 -21.84 -0.61
CA GLY A 205 -6.54 -21.28 -0.30
C GLY A 205 -7.70 -21.85 -1.14
N ARG A 206 -7.43 -22.30 -2.37
CA ARG A 206 -8.42 -23.03 -3.19
C ARG A 206 -8.95 -24.32 -2.56
N PHE A 207 -8.15 -24.97 -1.71
CA PHE A 207 -8.54 -26.18 -0.98
C PHE A 207 -9.20 -25.86 0.37
N ASP A 208 -8.93 -24.67 0.90
CA ASP A 208 -9.51 -24.14 2.15
C ASP A 208 -10.89 -23.49 1.93
N GLN A 209 -11.44 -23.59 0.72
CA GLN A 209 -12.73 -22.98 0.33
C GLN A 209 -12.75 -21.46 0.45
N VAL A 210 -11.58 -20.83 0.33
CA VAL A 210 -11.49 -19.38 0.13
C VAL A 210 -12.35 -19.04 -1.08
N GLN A 211 -13.12 -17.96 -0.99
CA GLN A 211 -13.95 -17.49 -2.10
C GLN A 211 -14.17 -15.99 -1.98
N LEU A 212 -14.46 -15.34 -3.11
CA LEU A 212 -14.86 -13.94 -3.06
C LEU A 212 -16.20 -13.80 -2.36
N SER A 213 -16.26 -12.94 -1.34
CA SER A 213 -17.52 -12.63 -0.67
C SER A 213 -18.55 -12.05 -1.65
N GLU A 214 -19.74 -12.67 -1.74
CA GLU A 214 -20.81 -12.23 -2.64
C GLU A 214 -21.17 -10.76 -2.43
N SER A 215 -21.22 -10.29 -1.18
CA SER A 215 -21.52 -8.89 -0.86
C SER A 215 -20.44 -7.94 -1.39
N LYS A 216 -19.17 -8.33 -1.30
CA LYS A 216 -18.03 -7.56 -1.85
C LYS A 216 -18.08 -7.55 -3.38
N VAL A 217 -18.32 -8.71 -4.01
CA VAL A 217 -18.46 -8.83 -5.47
C VAL A 217 -19.58 -7.92 -5.98
N GLN A 218 -20.77 -8.01 -5.38
CA GLN A 218 -21.93 -7.20 -5.79
C GLN A 218 -21.72 -5.70 -5.54
N ARG A 219 -20.97 -5.32 -4.50
CA ARG A 219 -20.55 -3.94 -4.28
C ARG A 219 -19.65 -3.44 -5.42
N TYR A 220 -18.63 -4.21 -5.82
CA TYR A 220 -17.76 -3.81 -6.92
C TYR A 220 -18.48 -3.77 -8.26
N LEU A 221 -19.32 -4.75 -8.57
CA LEU A 221 -20.14 -4.74 -9.78
C LEU A 221 -21.02 -3.50 -9.86
N ARG A 222 -21.67 -3.11 -8.75
CA ARG A 222 -22.46 -1.88 -8.68
C ARG A 222 -21.60 -0.63 -8.91
N ASN A 223 -20.40 -0.60 -8.34
CA ASN A 223 -19.48 0.53 -8.52
C ASN A 223 -19.05 0.66 -9.98
N TYR A 224 -18.67 -0.45 -10.61
CA TYR A 224 -18.24 -0.50 -12.01
C TYR A 224 -19.35 -0.15 -13.00
N ARG A 225 -20.59 -0.61 -12.75
CA ARG A 225 -21.77 -0.20 -13.54
C ARG A 225 -22.03 1.30 -13.52
N ASN A 226 -21.65 1.98 -12.45
CA ASN A 226 -21.88 3.42 -12.25
C ASN A 226 -20.63 4.25 -12.51
N ALA A 227 -19.53 3.64 -12.94
CA ALA A 227 -18.29 4.33 -13.24
C ALA A 227 -18.51 5.33 -14.38
N LYS A 228 -17.85 6.48 -14.27
CA LYS A 228 -17.89 7.56 -15.26
C LYS A 228 -16.49 7.82 -15.78
N PRO A 229 -16.35 8.33 -17.02
CA PRO A 229 -15.07 8.83 -17.50
C PRO A 229 -14.45 9.80 -16.50
N ALA A 230 -13.15 9.65 -16.28
CA ALA A 230 -12.39 10.58 -15.47
C ALA A 230 -12.45 11.97 -16.11
N ASN A 231 -12.76 12.99 -15.31
CA ASN A 231 -12.68 14.35 -15.77
C ASN A 231 -11.24 14.85 -15.63
N THR A 232 -10.49 14.83 -16.73
CA THR A 232 -9.12 15.36 -16.79
C THR A 232 -9.08 16.81 -17.25
N ASP A 233 -10.21 17.41 -17.62
CA ASP A 233 -10.30 18.81 -18.00
C ASP A 233 -9.94 19.66 -16.78
N ASN A 234 -8.84 20.40 -16.88
CA ASN A 234 -8.23 21.21 -15.81
C ASN A 234 -7.40 20.44 -14.78
N LEU A 235 -7.18 19.12 -14.94
CA LEU A 235 -6.31 18.38 -14.03
C LEU A 235 -4.89 18.96 -14.09
N LEU A 236 -4.32 19.13 -15.29
CA LEU A 236 -2.99 19.74 -15.46
C LEU A 236 -2.86 21.11 -14.76
N GLU A 237 -3.85 21.98 -14.95
CA GLU A 237 -3.81 23.32 -14.34
C GLU A 237 -3.89 23.25 -12.82
N SER A 238 -4.70 22.32 -12.30
CA SER A 238 -4.75 22.05 -10.86
C SER A 238 -3.38 21.59 -10.37
N LEU A 239 -2.75 20.62 -11.03
CA LEU A 239 -1.43 20.09 -10.64
C LEU A 239 -0.36 21.19 -10.55
N LYS A 240 -0.37 22.15 -11.49
CA LYS A 240 0.57 23.28 -11.47
C LYS A 240 0.42 24.19 -10.25
N THR A 241 -0.78 24.27 -9.68
CA THR A 241 -1.06 25.10 -8.51
C THR A 241 -0.86 24.37 -7.18
N PHE A 242 -0.81 23.05 -7.20
CA PHE A 242 -0.61 22.23 -6.01
C PHE A 242 0.87 21.89 -5.82
N GLU A 243 1.38 22.15 -4.62
CA GLU A 243 2.77 21.90 -4.24
C GLU A 243 3.17 20.40 -4.36
N TYR A 244 2.19 19.48 -4.47
CA TYR A 244 2.35 18.01 -4.62
C TYR A 244 1.43 17.39 -5.68
N GLY A 245 1.12 18.16 -6.73
CA GLY A 245 0.19 17.69 -7.76
C GLY A 245 0.59 16.33 -8.35
N ASP A 246 1.85 16.19 -8.75
CA ASP A 246 2.39 14.99 -9.39
C ASP A 246 2.29 13.74 -8.51
N SER A 247 2.70 13.82 -7.24
CA SER A 247 2.62 12.71 -6.28
C SER A 247 1.18 12.27 -6.02
N MET A 248 0.24 13.22 -5.97
CA MET A 248 -1.18 12.88 -5.88
C MET A 248 -1.67 12.17 -7.13
N LEU A 249 -1.31 12.66 -8.32
CA LEU A 249 -1.71 12.03 -9.58
C LEU A 249 -1.11 10.62 -9.73
N GLU A 250 0.14 10.42 -9.32
CA GLU A 250 0.76 9.09 -9.29
C GLU A 250 0.03 8.12 -8.37
N ALA A 251 -0.43 8.57 -7.20
CA ALA A 251 -1.26 7.76 -6.32
C ALA A 251 -2.61 7.39 -6.97
N PHE A 252 -3.23 8.32 -7.70
CA PHE A 252 -4.44 8.04 -8.49
C PHE A 252 -4.19 7.03 -9.60
N ILE A 253 -3.08 7.16 -10.34
CA ILE A 253 -2.67 6.21 -11.38
C ILE A 253 -2.44 4.81 -10.78
N ALA A 254 -1.78 4.71 -9.62
CA ALA A 254 -1.59 3.45 -8.93
C ALA A 254 -2.93 2.81 -8.53
N HIS A 255 -3.86 3.60 -7.98
CA HIS A 255 -5.22 3.14 -7.69
C HIS A 255 -5.96 2.67 -8.94
N GLN A 256 -5.82 3.40 -10.05
CA GLN A 256 -6.44 3.09 -11.33
C GLN A 256 -5.96 1.73 -11.89
N ARG A 257 -4.65 1.47 -11.78
CA ARG A 257 -4.06 0.16 -12.12
C ARG A 257 -4.60 -0.96 -11.23
N GLY A 258 -4.70 -0.71 -9.92
CA GLY A 258 -5.34 -1.64 -8.98
C GLY A 258 -6.82 -1.91 -9.32
N SER A 259 -7.57 -0.91 -9.78
CA SER A 259 -8.95 -1.11 -10.24
C SER A 259 -9.03 -2.06 -11.44
N ILE A 260 -8.15 -1.90 -12.42
CA ILE A 260 -8.07 -2.80 -13.58
C ILE A 260 -7.74 -4.22 -13.14
N ALA A 261 -6.74 -4.40 -12.26
CA ALA A 261 -6.37 -5.71 -11.74
C ALA A 261 -7.51 -6.35 -10.93
N ARG A 262 -8.23 -5.56 -10.12
CA ARG A 262 -9.42 -6.02 -9.39
C ARG A 262 -10.50 -6.55 -10.33
N ILE A 263 -10.74 -5.88 -11.46
CA ILE A 263 -11.68 -6.36 -12.47
C ILE A 263 -11.26 -7.73 -13.02
N GLU A 264 -9.97 -7.91 -13.30
CA GLU A 264 -9.43 -9.19 -13.76
C GLU A 264 -9.62 -10.28 -12.71
N MET A 265 -9.32 -9.99 -11.44
CA MET A 265 -9.55 -10.90 -10.32
C MET A 265 -11.03 -11.28 -10.15
N LEU A 266 -11.95 -10.31 -10.25
CA LEU A 266 -13.40 -10.59 -10.20
C LEU A 266 -13.81 -11.56 -11.32
N LYS A 267 -13.24 -11.42 -12.51
CA LYS A 267 -13.53 -12.31 -13.64
C LYS A 267 -12.92 -13.70 -13.48
N GLU A 268 -11.77 -13.79 -12.83
CA GLU A 268 -11.04 -15.04 -12.61
C GLU A 268 -11.62 -15.85 -11.46
N TYR A 269 -11.79 -15.23 -10.30
CA TYR A 269 -12.18 -15.91 -9.06
C TYR A 269 -13.67 -15.77 -8.72
N GLY A 270 -14.40 -14.88 -9.40
CA GLY A 270 -15.82 -14.65 -9.15
C GLY A 270 -16.72 -15.62 -9.92
N ASP A 271 -17.75 -16.12 -9.23
CA ASP A 271 -18.87 -16.83 -9.86
C ASP A 271 -19.83 -15.81 -10.50
N LEU A 272 -19.46 -15.37 -11.72
CA LEU A 272 -20.15 -14.30 -12.43
C LEU A 272 -20.96 -14.82 -13.61
N ILE A 273 -22.19 -14.31 -13.76
CA ILE A 273 -22.99 -14.54 -14.96
C ILE A 273 -22.44 -13.73 -16.15
N LEU A 274 -22.83 -14.10 -17.37
CA LEU A 274 -22.35 -13.45 -18.60
C LEU A 274 -22.60 -11.93 -18.60
N ALA A 275 -23.75 -11.47 -18.10
CA ALA A 275 -24.06 -10.04 -18.03
C ALA A 275 -23.08 -9.28 -17.12
N GLU A 276 -22.74 -9.85 -15.97
CA GLU A 276 -21.77 -9.25 -15.03
C GLU A 276 -20.36 -9.24 -15.61
N ARG A 277 -19.97 -10.30 -16.33
CA ARG A 277 -18.68 -10.33 -17.06
C ARG A 277 -18.61 -9.24 -18.13
N ASN A 278 -19.69 -9.01 -18.87
CA ASN A 278 -19.76 -7.94 -19.86
C ASN A 278 -19.72 -6.55 -19.21
N ASP A 279 -20.39 -6.36 -18.07
CA ASP A 279 -20.32 -5.10 -17.29
C ASP A 279 -18.87 -4.81 -16.86
N LEU A 280 -18.15 -5.84 -16.41
CA LEU A 280 -16.73 -5.75 -16.05
C LEU A 280 -15.82 -5.45 -17.24
N ASP A 281 -16.09 -6.02 -18.42
CA ASP A 281 -15.32 -5.71 -19.63
C ASP A 281 -15.48 -4.25 -20.05
N ASN A 282 -16.71 -3.73 -20.04
CA ASN A 282 -16.97 -2.31 -20.31
C ASN A 282 -16.27 -1.40 -19.29
N ALA A 283 -16.34 -1.76 -18.00
CA ALA A 283 -15.66 -1.02 -16.95
C ALA A 283 -14.14 -1.06 -17.13
N LYS A 284 -13.57 -2.21 -17.50
CA LYS A 284 -12.12 -2.34 -17.74
C LYS A 284 -11.64 -1.44 -18.86
N ASP A 285 -12.39 -1.36 -19.95
CA ASP A 285 -12.06 -0.48 -21.07
C ASP A 285 -12.14 1.01 -20.66
N LEU A 286 -13.15 1.38 -19.87
CA LEU A 286 -13.25 2.72 -19.29
C LEU A 286 -12.06 3.04 -18.38
N GLU A 287 -11.71 2.12 -17.47
CA GLU A 287 -10.62 2.30 -16.52
C GLU A 287 -9.25 2.37 -17.21
N ARG A 288 -9.07 1.66 -18.33
CA ARG A 288 -7.89 1.78 -19.19
C ARG A 288 -7.85 3.13 -19.91
N SER A 289 -8.98 3.60 -20.43
CA SER A 289 -9.06 4.92 -21.06
C SER A 289 -8.72 6.02 -20.05
N ASN A 290 -9.26 5.94 -18.83
CA ASN A 290 -8.98 6.87 -17.75
C ASN A 290 -7.50 6.87 -17.38
N LEU A 291 -6.88 5.68 -17.27
CA LEU A 291 -5.46 5.52 -16.98
C LEU A 291 -4.58 6.24 -18.01
N VAL A 292 -4.82 6.02 -19.30
CA VAL A 292 -4.06 6.66 -20.39
C VAL A 292 -4.15 8.18 -20.28
N SER A 293 -5.34 8.73 -20.12
CA SER A 293 -5.52 10.19 -20.00
C SER A 293 -4.82 10.78 -18.76
N MET A 294 -4.81 10.06 -17.64
CA MET A 294 -4.08 10.49 -16.45
C MET A 294 -2.55 10.43 -16.64
N GLU A 295 -2.04 9.38 -17.28
CA GLU A 295 -0.61 9.23 -17.58
C GLU A 295 -0.11 10.31 -18.54
N GLU A 296 -0.90 10.69 -19.53
CA GLU A 296 -0.62 11.83 -20.43
C GLU A 296 -0.50 13.14 -19.64
N VAL A 297 -1.49 13.44 -18.78
CA VAL A 297 -1.45 14.63 -17.92
C VAL A 297 -0.26 14.64 -16.98
N LEU A 298 0.12 13.49 -16.42
CA LEU A 298 1.30 13.38 -15.55
C LEU A 298 2.60 13.67 -16.33
N ALA A 299 2.71 13.13 -17.55
CA ALA A 299 3.86 13.39 -18.40
C ALA A 299 3.99 14.88 -18.76
N GLU A 300 2.88 15.54 -19.09
CA GLU A 300 2.84 16.98 -19.35
C GLU A 300 3.22 17.80 -18.11
N ALA A 301 2.71 17.43 -16.93
CA ALA A 301 3.04 18.10 -15.68
C ALA A 301 4.53 18.00 -15.36
N ARG A 302 5.11 16.80 -15.48
CA ARG A 302 6.55 16.57 -15.26
C ARG A 302 7.41 17.37 -16.23
N GLN A 303 7.03 17.43 -17.51
CA GLN A 303 7.73 18.26 -18.50
C GLN A 303 7.69 19.74 -18.10
N TYR A 304 6.52 20.26 -17.73
CA TYR A 304 6.35 21.65 -17.29
C TYR A 304 7.26 21.97 -16.10
N PHE A 305 7.29 21.14 -15.06
CA PHE A 305 8.13 21.37 -13.88
C PHE A 305 9.62 21.27 -14.20
N ALA A 306 10.03 20.35 -15.08
CA ALA A 306 11.42 20.25 -15.52
C ALA A 306 11.86 21.50 -16.31
N GLU A 307 10.98 22.09 -17.12
CA GLU A 307 11.23 23.35 -17.83
C GLU A 307 11.34 24.54 -16.86
N GLN A 308 10.48 24.63 -15.86
CA GLN A 308 10.55 25.68 -14.82
C GLN A 308 11.85 25.60 -14.01
N ALA A 309 12.27 24.40 -13.61
CA ALA A 309 13.51 24.19 -12.88
C ALA A 309 14.75 24.59 -13.70
N LYS A 310 14.74 24.35 -15.03
CA LYS A 310 15.80 24.81 -15.94
C LYS A 310 15.82 26.33 -16.10
N ALA A 311 14.67 26.99 -16.07
CA ALA A 311 14.58 28.45 -16.20
C ALA A 311 15.00 29.20 -14.92
N ALA A 312 15.00 28.52 -13.77
CA ALA A 312 15.38 29.09 -12.48
C ALA A 312 16.89 29.02 -12.17
N ASN A 313 17.65 28.25 -12.95
CA ASN A 313 19.11 28.08 -12.85
C ASN A 313 19.86 28.82 -13.97
#